data_AF-A0A484Y7R1-F1
#
_entry.id   AF-A0A484Y7R1-F1
#
_cell.length_a   1.000
_cell.length_b   1.000
_cell.length_c   1.000
_cell.angle_alpha   90.00
_cell.angle_beta   90.00
_cell.angle_gamma   90.00
#
_symmetry.space_group_name_H-M   'P 1'
#
loop_
_entity.id
_entity.type
_entity.pdbx_description
1 polymer ?
#
loop_
_entity_poly.entity_id
_entity_poly.type
_entity_poly.pdbx_seq_one_letter_code
_entity_poly.pdbx_strand_id
1 'polypeptide(L)'
;MLLLADGDDYFRGRRACDAVRVEENYLYSRWSPWCDVHIDTWQIPFGEWHLRLHRIHSARKLQTAEGGFAVIKTDPQIRDRGCYLAASNGSSVIVDLSPALTRQPDSLVTPPNSSVMFAECALHPPAQNGTPARGKLALLRRLRQRATPDCGDAAADHDP
;
A
#
# COMPACT_ATOMS: atom_id res chain seq x y z
N MET A 1 0.85 4.77 1.24
CA MET A 1 1.17 5.50 2.49
C MET A 1 -0.15 5.84 3.17
N LEU A 2 -0.27 5.73 4.50
CA LEU A 2 -1.48 6.16 5.24
C LEU A 2 -1.44 7.68 5.47
N LEU A 3 -2.58 8.32 5.23
CA LEU A 3 -2.84 9.74 5.44
C LEU A 3 -4.11 9.92 6.28
N LEU A 4 -4.16 10.96 7.11
CA LEU A 4 -5.30 11.25 7.99
C LEU A 4 -5.70 12.72 7.93
N ALA A 5 -6.99 13.01 7.97
CA ALA A 5 -7.55 14.37 8.07
C ALA A 5 -8.55 14.45 9.24
N ASP A 6 -8.73 15.64 9.80
CA ASP A 6 -9.61 15.90 10.96
C ASP A 6 -10.83 16.74 10.54
N GLY A 7 -11.49 16.32 9.46
CA GLY A 7 -12.65 17.02 8.90
C GLY A 7 -12.33 18.32 8.15
N ASP A 8 -11.04 18.59 7.91
CA ASP A 8 -10.51 19.80 7.28
C ASP A 8 -10.06 19.56 5.82
N ASP A 9 -10.33 18.37 5.27
CA ASP A 9 -9.84 17.89 3.97
C ASP A 9 -8.31 17.99 3.77
N TYR A 10 -7.57 18.25 4.85
CA TYR A 10 -6.11 18.37 4.84
C TYR A 10 -5.47 17.08 5.35
N PHE A 11 -5.10 16.23 4.40
CA PHE A 11 -4.52 14.92 4.66
C PHE A 11 -3.04 15.02 5.09
N ARG A 12 -2.78 14.61 6.33
CA ARG A 12 -1.46 14.60 6.97
C ARG A 12 -0.88 13.18 6.92
N GLY A 13 0.32 13.06 6.36
CA GLY A 13 1.11 11.83 6.39
C GLY A 13 2.17 11.83 7.50
N ARG A 14 2.88 10.70 7.60
CA ARG A 14 4.02 10.55 8.51
C ARG A 14 5.14 11.54 8.16
N ARG A 15 5.45 12.47 9.06
CA ARG A 15 6.56 13.44 8.95
C ARG A 15 7.80 13.03 9.73
N ALA A 16 7.59 12.45 10.90
CA ALA A 16 8.63 11.90 11.78
C ALA A 16 8.14 10.62 12.43
N CYS A 17 9.06 9.85 13.02
CA CYS A 17 8.75 8.66 13.79
C CYS A 17 9.15 8.87 15.25
N ASP A 18 8.25 8.53 16.17
CA ASP A 18 8.52 8.53 17.60
C ASP A 18 9.36 7.31 18.00
N ALA A 19 9.19 6.21 17.27
CA ALA A 19 9.99 5.00 17.42
C ALA A 19 10.12 4.27 16.08
N VAL A 20 11.27 3.64 15.85
CA VAL A 20 11.52 2.76 14.72
C VAL A 20 12.20 1.50 15.24
N ARG A 21 11.78 0.33 14.75
CA ARG A 21 12.44 -0.95 15.01
C ARG A 21 12.59 -1.71 13.71
N VAL A 22 13.81 -2.18 13.46
CA VAL A 22 14.13 -3.06 12.34
C VAL A 22 14.35 -4.42 12.94
N GLU A 23 13.45 -5.35 12.66
CA GLU A 23 13.54 -6.75 13.07
C GLU A 23 13.71 -7.60 11.81
N GLU A 24 14.19 -8.82 11.98
CA GLU A 24 14.42 -9.76 10.86
C GLU A 24 13.15 -9.97 10.01
N ASN A 25 12.00 -10.03 10.67
CA ASN A 25 10.72 -10.38 10.02
C ASN A 25 9.79 -9.18 9.82
N TYR A 26 10.14 -7.97 10.26
CA TYR A 26 9.32 -6.78 10.05
C TYR A 26 10.05 -5.47 10.33
N LEU A 27 9.61 -4.40 9.66
CA LEU A 27 9.92 -3.03 10.02
C LEU A 27 8.73 -2.43 10.77
N TYR A 28 8.97 -1.94 11.97
CA TYR A 28 7.98 -1.24 12.78
C TYR A 28 8.30 0.24 12.88
N SER A 29 7.27 1.08 12.83
CA SER A 29 7.37 2.50 13.14
C SER A 29 6.15 2.99 13.90
N ARG A 30 6.38 3.74 14.99
CA ARG A 30 5.37 4.56 15.64
C ARG A 30 5.50 6.00 15.18
N TRP A 31 4.38 6.63 14.87
CA TRP A 31 4.34 8.04 14.51
C TRP A 31 3.02 8.68 14.90
N SER A 32 3.05 10.00 15.07
CA SER A 32 1.93 10.75 15.61
C SER A 32 1.67 12.00 14.74
N PRO A 33 0.58 12.03 13.94
CA PRO A 33 0.23 13.22 13.16
C PRO A 33 -0.32 14.38 14.01
N TRP A 34 -0.82 14.06 15.22
CA TRP A 34 -1.20 15.00 16.27
C TRP A 34 -0.70 14.45 17.62
N CYS A 35 -0.70 15.28 18.67
CA CYS A 35 -0.27 14.86 20.00
C CYS A 35 -1.15 13.76 20.62
N ASP A 36 -2.42 13.66 20.21
CA ASP A 36 -3.43 12.75 20.73
C ASP A 36 -3.78 11.60 19.77
N VAL A 37 -3.01 11.45 18.67
CA VAL A 37 -3.22 10.41 17.65
C VAL A 37 -1.92 9.66 17.46
N HIS A 38 -1.94 8.35 17.74
CA HIS A 38 -0.76 7.49 17.60
C HIS A 38 -1.02 6.37 16.60
N ILE A 39 -0.05 6.16 15.71
CA ILE A 39 -0.14 5.17 14.65
C ILE A 39 1.03 4.22 14.75
N ASP A 40 0.72 2.96 14.97
CA ASP A 40 1.66 1.86 14.81
C ASP A 40 1.58 1.35 13.38
N THR A 41 2.72 1.27 12.69
CA THR A 41 2.83 0.74 11.33
C THR A 41 3.81 -0.42 11.31
N TRP A 42 3.40 -1.54 10.72
CA TRP A 42 4.26 -2.69 10.43
C TRP A 42 4.39 -2.86 8.92
N GLN A 43 5.60 -3.14 8.46
CA GLN A 43 5.87 -3.61 7.10
C GLN A 43 6.52 -4.97 7.22
N ILE A 44 5.83 -6.00 6.77
CA ILE A 44 6.18 -7.41 6.98
C ILE A 44 6.43 -8.03 5.59
N PRO A 45 7.64 -8.52 5.29
CA PRO A 45 7.84 -9.39 4.14
C PRO A 45 7.06 -10.70 4.32
N PHE A 46 6.38 -11.15 3.27
CA PHE A 46 5.58 -12.37 3.27
C PHE A 46 5.71 -13.09 1.92
N GLY A 47 6.79 -13.86 1.75
CA GLY A 47 7.15 -14.45 0.47
C GLY A 47 7.34 -13.37 -0.60
N GLU A 48 6.68 -13.54 -1.75
CA GLU A 48 6.64 -12.55 -2.83
C GLU A 48 5.78 -11.31 -2.50
N TRP A 49 5.25 -11.24 -1.27
CA TRP A 49 4.41 -10.16 -0.83
C TRP A 49 5.06 -9.24 0.20
N HIS A 50 4.60 -7.99 0.23
CA HIS A 50 4.80 -7.11 1.39
C HIS A 50 3.44 -6.76 1.98
N LEU A 51 3.30 -7.04 3.27
CA LEU A 51 2.14 -6.66 4.05
C LEU A 51 2.45 -5.35 4.78
N ARG A 52 1.61 -4.33 4.62
CA ARG A 52 1.66 -3.11 5.44
C ARG A 52 0.42 -3.04 6.31
N LEU A 53 0.61 -3.07 7.62
CA LEU A 53 -0.46 -2.99 8.61
C LEU A 53 -0.36 -1.67 9.36
N HIS A 54 -1.50 -0.99 9.50
CA HIS A 54 -1.62 0.21 10.32
C HIS A 54 -2.62 -0.03 11.45
N ARG A 55 -2.22 0.28 12.69
CA ARG A 55 -3.11 0.35 13.85
C ARG A 55 -3.17 1.80 14.32
N ILE A 56 -4.36 2.37 14.24
CA ILE A 56 -4.62 3.77 14.60
C ILE A 56 -5.24 3.80 16.00
N HIS A 57 -4.60 4.52 16.91
CA HIS A 57 -5.11 4.82 18.24
C HIS A 57 -5.48 6.30 18.30
N SER A 58 -6.77 6.57 18.39
CA SER A 58 -7.30 7.93 18.45
C SER A 58 -8.63 7.94 19.20
N ALA A 59 -8.87 9.01 19.96
CA ALA A 59 -10.19 9.34 20.49
C ALA A 59 -11.02 10.19 19.51
N ARG A 60 -10.38 10.74 18.47
CA ARG A 60 -10.98 11.62 17.47
C ARG A 60 -11.60 10.83 16.31
N LYS A 61 -12.53 11.47 15.62
CA LYS A 61 -13.06 10.99 14.34
C LYS A 61 -12.16 11.50 13.23
N LEU A 62 -11.36 10.62 12.64
CA LEU A 62 -10.44 10.98 11.56
C LEU A 62 -10.92 10.37 10.24
N GLN A 63 -10.79 11.15 9.18
CA GLN A 63 -10.82 10.65 7.82
C GLN A 63 -9.47 9.99 7.53
N THR A 64 -9.48 8.84 6.87
CA THR A 64 -8.25 8.15 6.50
C THR A 64 -8.24 7.90 5.01
N ALA A 65 -7.13 8.24 4.36
CA ALA A 65 -6.84 7.86 2.99
C ALA A 65 -5.59 6.99 3.01
N GLU A 66 -5.67 5.79 2.46
CA GLU A 66 -4.48 4.98 2.26
C GLU A 66 -4.40 4.50 0.83
N GLY A 67 -3.16 4.51 0.35
CA GLY A 67 -2.83 3.91 -0.90
C GLY A 67 -1.98 2.63 -0.86
N GLY A 68 -2.45 1.59 -1.56
CA GLY A 68 -1.65 0.54 -2.18
C GLY A 68 -0.51 0.99 -3.09
N PHE A 69 0.05 0.02 -3.81
CA PHE A 69 1.16 0.26 -4.73
C PHE A 69 0.64 0.46 -6.14
N ALA A 70 1.30 1.35 -6.88
CA ALA A 70 1.04 1.58 -8.28
C ALA A 70 1.33 0.32 -9.11
N VAL A 71 0.40 -0.04 -9.99
CA VAL A 71 0.57 -1.07 -11.03
C VAL A 71 0.26 -0.47 -12.39
N ILE A 72 0.68 -1.16 -13.47
CA ILE A 72 0.27 -0.77 -14.82
C ILE A 72 -1.26 -0.76 -14.88
N LYS A 73 -1.83 0.20 -15.62
CA LYS A 73 -3.28 0.33 -15.78
C LYS A 73 -3.91 -1.03 -16.10
N THR A 74 -4.88 -1.41 -15.28
CA THR A 74 -5.67 -2.63 -15.38
C THR A 74 -7.08 -2.34 -14.89
N ASP A 75 -8.03 -3.24 -15.12
CA ASP A 75 -9.39 -3.06 -14.63
C ASP A 75 -9.46 -3.34 -13.12
N PRO A 76 -9.97 -2.40 -12.31
CA PRO A 76 -10.07 -2.57 -10.87
C PRO A 76 -11.18 -3.55 -10.51
N GLN A 77 -10.88 -4.50 -9.63
CA GLN A 77 -11.88 -5.38 -9.02
C GLN A 77 -12.21 -4.85 -7.62
N ILE A 78 -13.27 -4.04 -7.55
CA ILE A 78 -13.78 -3.49 -6.29
C ILE A 78 -14.70 -4.52 -5.63
N ARG A 79 -14.47 -4.82 -4.35
CA ARG A 79 -15.29 -5.69 -3.51
C ARG A 79 -15.68 -4.93 -2.24
N ASP A 80 -16.66 -5.44 -1.50
CA ASP A 80 -17.23 -4.76 -0.30
C ASP A 80 -16.22 -4.24 0.71
N ARG A 81 -15.04 -4.88 0.83
CA ARG A 81 -14.00 -4.55 1.82
C ARG A 81 -12.63 -4.24 1.22
N GLY A 82 -12.52 -4.08 -0.10
CA GLY A 82 -11.21 -3.88 -0.70
C GLY A 82 -11.20 -3.70 -2.20
N CYS A 83 -10.05 -3.29 -2.71
CA CYS A 83 -9.80 -3.15 -4.14
C CYS A 83 -8.61 -4.04 -4.54
N TYR A 84 -8.79 -4.79 -5.62
CA TYR A 84 -7.81 -5.73 -6.15
C TYR A 84 -7.45 -5.29 -7.56
N LEU A 85 -6.16 -5.10 -7.81
CA LEU A 85 -5.61 -4.77 -9.12
C LEU A 85 -4.69 -5.91 -9.56
N ALA A 86 -5.02 -6.54 -10.68
CA ALA A 86 -4.19 -7.56 -11.31
C ALA A 86 -3.68 -7.03 -12.66
N ALA A 87 -2.43 -6.59 -12.68
CA ALA A 87 -1.78 -6.04 -13.85
C ALA A 87 -0.73 -7.01 -14.41
N SER A 88 -0.24 -6.71 -15.61
CA SER A 88 0.82 -7.50 -16.26
C SER A 88 2.14 -7.52 -15.46
N ASN A 89 2.42 -6.46 -14.70
CA ASN A 89 3.64 -6.31 -13.88
C ASN A 89 3.48 -6.75 -12.42
N GLY A 90 2.30 -7.23 -12.02
CA GLY A 90 2.06 -7.69 -10.66
C GLY A 90 0.65 -7.38 -10.15
N SER A 91 0.47 -7.55 -8.84
CA SER A 91 -0.81 -7.37 -8.18
C SER A 91 -0.69 -6.45 -6.96
N SER A 92 -1.70 -5.61 -6.78
CA SER A 92 -1.80 -4.66 -5.68
C SER A 92 -3.18 -4.77 -5.07
N VAL A 93 -3.23 -4.96 -3.75
CA VAL A 93 -4.48 -5.20 -3.04
C VAL A 93 -4.52 -4.38 -1.76
N ILE A 94 -5.63 -3.66 -1.56
CA ILE A 94 -5.95 -3.01 -0.29
C ILE A 94 -7.21 -3.64 0.30
N VAL A 95 -7.15 -4.05 1.56
CA VAL A 95 -8.28 -4.69 2.26
C VAL A 95 -8.49 -4.04 3.63
N ASP A 96 -9.71 -3.60 3.90
CA ASP A 96 -10.10 -3.13 5.21
C ASP A 96 -10.37 -4.30 6.17
N LEU A 97 -9.52 -4.44 7.18
CA LEU A 97 -9.66 -5.46 8.24
C LEU A 97 -10.37 -4.91 9.48
N SER A 98 -10.91 -3.69 9.45
CA SER A 98 -11.64 -3.15 10.58
C SER A 98 -12.91 -3.98 10.85
N PRO A 99 -13.16 -4.40 12.09
CA PRO A 99 -14.39 -5.12 12.43
C PRO A 99 -15.59 -4.17 12.64
N ALA A 100 -15.33 -2.89 12.87
CA ALA A 100 -16.34 -1.90 13.29
C ALA A 100 -16.58 -0.80 12.25
N LEU A 101 -15.81 -0.78 11.17
CA LEU A 101 -15.83 0.28 10.17
C LEU A 101 -15.82 -0.36 8.79
N THR A 102 -16.57 0.23 7.87
CA THR A 102 -16.50 -0.10 6.45
C THR A 102 -15.84 1.07 5.74
N ARG A 103 -14.68 0.84 5.12
CA ARG A 103 -14.04 1.81 4.22
C ARG A 103 -14.56 1.66 2.80
N GLN A 104 -14.77 2.77 2.08
CA GLN A 104 -15.07 2.70 0.66
C GLN A 104 -13.79 2.46 -0.14
N PRO A 105 -13.66 1.30 -0.81
CA PRO A 105 -12.56 1.04 -1.72
C PRO A 105 -12.79 1.77 -3.05
N ASP A 106 -11.75 2.38 -3.56
CA ASP A 106 -11.75 3.10 -4.83
C ASP A 106 -10.45 2.81 -5.59
N SER A 107 -10.39 3.20 -6.87
CA SER A 107 -9.24 3.06 -7.74
C SER A 107 -8.93 4.37 -8.46
N LEU A 108 -7.73 4.89 -8.28
CA LEU A 108 -7.30 6.15 -8.88
C LEU A 108 -6.28 5.88 -9.99
N VAL A 109 -6.62 6.30 -11.21
CA VAL A 109 -5.71 6.31 -12.36
C VAL A 109 -4.91 7.61 -12.30
N THR A 110 -3.58 7.49 -12.25
CA THR A 110 -2.67 8.62 -12.37
C THR A 110 -2.21 8.80 -13.83
N PRO A 111 -1.90 10.03 -14.28
CA PRO A 111 -1.32 10.29 -15.60
C PRO A 111 0.02 9.54 -15.82
N PRO A 112 0.47 9.35 -17.07
CA PRO A 112 1.78 8.77 -17.35
C PRO A 112 2.90 9.61 -16.69
N ASN A 113 4.04 8.96 -16.41
CA ASN A 113 5.19 9.52 -15.69
C ASN A 113 4.93 9.93 -14.23
N SER A 114 3.79 9.54 -13.64
CA SER A 114 3.52 9.72 -12.19
C SER A 114 4.14 8.63 -11.31
N SER A 115 4.82 7.65 -11.93
CA SER A 115 5.50 6.54 -11.27
C SER A 115 6.96 6.50 -11.71
N VAL A 116 7.87 6.35 -10.74
CA VAL A 116 9.31 6.15 -11.02
C VAL A 116 9.57 4.73 -11.54
N MET A 117 8.67 3.78 -11.27
CA MET A 117 8.85 2.37 -11.62
C MET A 117 8.48 2.04 -13.07
N PHE A 118 7.67 2.88 -13.72
CA PHE A 118 7.23 2.72 -15.11
C PHE A 118 6.61 4.03 -15.63
N ALA A 119 6.78 4.30 -16.92
CA ALA A 119 6.30 5.54 -17.55
C ALA A 119 4.79 5.55 -17.86
N GLU A 120 4.15 4.38 -17.92
CA GLU A 120 2.72 4.22 -18.23
C GLU A 120 1.79 4.73 -17.10
N CYS A 121 0.51 4.93 -17.39
CA CYS A 121 -0.48 5.31 -16.37
C CYS A 121 -0.49 4.32 -15.21
N ALA A 122 -0.28 4.83 -14.00
CA ALA A 122 -0.28 4.03 -12.78
C ALA A 122 -1.67 4.01 -12.17
N LEU A 123 -2.17 2.82 -11.84
CA LEU A 123 -3.40 2.65 -11.05
C LEU A 123 -3.02 2.36 -9.60
N HIS A 124 -3.65 3.07 -8.68
CA HIS A 124 -3.40 2.97 -7.25
C HIS A 124 -4.75 2.95 -6.51
N PRO A 125 -5.05 1.98 -5.62
CA PRO A 125 -6.36 1.91 -4.96
C PRO A 125 -6.42 2.75 -3.66
N PRO A 126 -7.06 3.94 -3.64
CA PRO A 126 -7.36 4.63 -2.39
C PRO A 126 -8.49 3.92 -1.64
N ALA A 127 -8.36 3.78 -0.32
CA ALA A 127 -9.50 3.57 0.56
C ALA A 127 -9.76 4.86 1.32
N GLN A 128 -10.95 5.44 1.18
CA GLN A 128 -11.37 6.67 1.86
C GLN A 128 -12.51 6.37 2.85
N ASN A 129 -12.57 7.14 3.94
CA ASN A 129 -13.68 7.08 4.88
C ASN A 129 -13.98 8.42 5.55
N GLY A 130 -15.26 8.61 5.89
CA GLY A 130 -15.78 9.77 6.62
C GLY A 130 -15.99 9.60 8.13
N THR A 131 -15.83 8.42 8.76
CA THR A 131 -16.05 8.25 10.23
C THR A 131 -15.65 6.84 10.75
N PRO A 132 -15.64 6.59 12.08
CA PRO A 132 -14.64 6.94 13.10
C PRO A 132 -13.35 6.09 13.02
N ALA A 133 -12.18 6.56 13.49
CA ALA A 133 -10.89 5.89 13.31
C ALA A 133 -10.48 4.96 14.47
N ARG A 134 -11.23 3.87 14.69
CA ARG A 134 -10.70 2.67 15.38
C ARG A 134 -10.64 1.53 14.39
N GLY A 135 -9.46 1.26 13.84
CA GLY A 135 -9.34 0.24 12.79
C GLY A 135 -7.93 -0.27 12.60
N LYS A 136 -7.85 -1.52 12.14
CA LYS A 136 -6.64 -2.13 11.58
C LYS A 136 -6.82 -2.10 10.07
N LEU A 137 -5.86 -1.52 9.35
CA LEU A 137 -5.85 -1.55 7.88
C LEU A 137 -4.67 -2.40 7.40
N ALA A 138 -4.92 -3.39 6.55
CA ALA A 138 -3.88 -4.21 5.93
C ALA A 138 -3.82 -3.99 4.43
N LEU A 139 -2.61 -3.77 3.93
CA LEU A 139 -2.30 -3.68 2.52
C LEU A 139 -1.42 -4.87 2.12
N LEU A 140 -1.78 -5.57 1.05
CA LEU A 140 -1.01 -6.69 0.51
C LEU A 140 -0.50 -6.33 -0.90
N ARG A 141 0.81 -6.45 -1.13
CA ARG A 141 1.47 -6.26 -2.45
C ARG A 141 2.09 -7.57 -2.91
N ARG A 142 2.01 -7.96 -4.19
CA ARG A 142 2.96 -8.89 -4.85
C ARG A 142 3.37 -8.33 -6.18
N LEU A 143 4.64 -7.97 -6.34
CA LEU A 143 5.19 -7.69 -7.66
C LEU A 143 5.97 -8.91 -8.13
N ARG A 144 5.53 -9.52 -9.25
CA ARG A 144 6.44 -10.33 -10.05
C ARG A 144 7.27 -9.35 -10.87
N GLN A 145 8.50 -9.06 -10.42
CA GLN A 145 9.51 -8.68 -11.39
C GLN A 145 9.72 -9.91 -12.29
N ARG A 146 9.50 -9.80 -13.60
CA ARG A 146 10.10 -10.80 -14.49
C ARG A 146 11.58 -10.72 -14.21
N ALA A 147 12.18 -11.82 -13.73
CA ALA A 147 13.60 -12.00 -13.90
C ALA A 147 13.89 -11.74 -15.38
N THR A 148 14.79 -10.82 -15.67
CA THR A 148 15.46 -10.81 -16.96
C THR A 148 15.93 -12.25 -17.21
N PRO A 149 15.64 -12.88 -18.36
CA PRO A 149 16.30 -14.13 -18.67
C PRO A 149 17.81 -13.87 -18.56
N ASP A 150 18.51 -14.71 -17.80
CA ASP A 150 19.96 -14.73 -17.79
C ASP A 150 20.41 -14.72 -19.25
N CYS A 151 21.10 -13.66 -19.66
CA CYS A 151 21.89 -13.69 -20.87
C CYS A 151 23.16 -14.48 -20.51
N GLY A 152 23.02 -15.80 -20.48
CA GLY A 152 24.05 -16.74 -20.11
C GLY A 152 23.77 -18.06 -20.81
N ASP A 153 24.16 -18.09 -22.08
CA ASP A 153 24.70 -19.25 -22.82
C ASP A 153 24.39 -19.09 -24.32
N ALA A 154 25.20 -18.26 -24.97
CA ALA A 154 25.37 -18.32 -26.41
C ALA A 154 26.81 -18.77 -26.70
N ALA A 155 26.89 -19.91 -27.40
CA ALA A 155 28.02 -20.44 -28.14
C ALA A 155 29.12 -21.18 -27.35
N ALA A 156 28.86 -22.46 -27.10
CA ALA A 156 29.86 -23.49 -27.34
C ALA A 156 29.12 -24.74 -27.85
N ASP A 157 28.98 -24.86 -29.17
CA ASP A 157 28.88 -26.19 -29.77
C ASP A 157 29.78 -26.24 -31.00
N HIS A 158 30.76 -27.11 -30.85
CA HIS A 158 31.83 -27.45 -31.77
C HIS A 158 31.31 -28.67 -32.51
N ASP A 159 30.96 -28.53 -33.79
CA ASP A 159 30.56 -29.68 -34.62
C ASP A 159 31.81 -30.36 -35.21
N PRO A 160 31.78 -31.68 -35.43
CA PRO A 160 32.92 -32.61 -35.42
C PRO A 160 33.79 -32.62 -36.68
#